data_AF-A0AAD8AJX6-F1
#
_entry.id   AF-A0AAD8AJX6-F1
#
_cell.length_a   1.000
_cell.length_b   1.000
_cell.length_c   1.000
_cell.angle_alpha   90.00
_cell.angle_beta   90.00
_cell.angle_gamma   90.00
#
_symmetry.space_group_name_H-M   'P 1'
#
loop_
_entity.id
_entity.type
_entity.pdbx_description
1 polymer ?
#
loop_
_entity_poly.entity_id
_entity_poly.type
_entity_poly.pdbx_seq_one_letter_code
_entity_poly.pdbx_strand_id
1 'polypeptide(L)'
;MKAQDEGVCGRNIAWVSASNGDVPPDAIIFGTTVEGEKLYMGRVFHDGTLTPGKIHPSHGVCYIPYGGQELSFSEYEVLIDYKPM
;
A
#
# COMPACT_ATOMS: atom_id res chain seq x y z
N MET A 1 5.69 -1.57 29.73
CA MET A 1 5.19 -0.27 29.24
C MET A 1 4.31 -0.57 28.04
N LYS A 2 2.99 -0.68 28.23
CA LYS A 2 2.04 -0.91 27.14
C LYS A 2 1.39 0.44 26.83
N ALA A 3 1.59 0.94 25.62
CA ALA A 3 0.69 1.94 25.07
C ALA A 3 -0.45 1.16 24.40
N GLN A 4 -1.62 1.22 25.02
CA GLN A 4 -2.89 0.97 24.35
C GLN A 4 -3.27 2.32 23.74
N ASP A 5 -3.35 2.41 22.42
CA ASP A 5 -3.91 3.57 21.74
C ASP A 5 -5.25 3.14 21.15
N GLU A 6 -6.32 3.54 21.83
CA GLU A 6 -7.71 3.35 21.44
C GLU A 6 -8.11 4.47 20.47
N GLY A 7 -8.29 4.10 19.20
CA GLY A 7 -8.78 4.98 18.16
C GLY A 7 -9.53 4.19 17.09
N VAL A 8 -10.64 3.52 17.45
CA VAL A 8 -11.53 2.89 16.46
C VAL A 8 -12.30 3.97 15.72
N CYS A 9 -11.64 4.61 14.77
CA CYS A 9 -12.31 5.22 13.64
C CYS A 9 -12.82 4.05 12.78
N GLY A 10 -14.14 3.95 12.55
CA GLY A 10 -14.86 2.75 12.05
C GLY A 10 -14.52 2.22 10.66
N ARG A 11 -13.24 2.09 10.34
CA ARG A 11 -12.66 1.47 9.14
C ARG A 11 -11.75 0.33 9.60
N ASN A 12 -12.02 -0.89 9.16
CA ASN A 12 -11.13 -2.01 9.45
C ASN A 12 -9.99 -1.98 8.44
N ILE A 13 -8.95 -1.22 8.76
CA ILE A 13 -7.79 -1.08 7.90
C ILE A 13 -6.88 -2.30 8.08
N ALA A 14 -6.48 -2.94 6.99
CA ALA A 14 -5.56 -4.07 7.00
C ALA A 14 -4.53 -3.96 5.88
N TRP A 15 -3.43 -4.68 6.04
CA TRP A 15 -2.39 -4.85 5.03
C TRP A 15 -2.46 -6.28 4.49
N VAL A 16 -2.53 -6.42 3.16
CA VAL A 16 -2.67 -7.71 2.48
C VAL A 16 -1.52 -7.89 1.50
N SER A 17 -0.80 -9.00 1.60
CA SER A 17 0.26 -9.35 0.66
C SER A 17 -0.29 -9.48 -0.77
N ALA A 18 0.39 -8.87 -1.73
CA ALA A 18 0.09 -8.93 -3.13
C ALA A 18 1.39 -8.84 -3.96
N SER A 19 1.29 -9.08 -5.26
CA SER A 19 2.46 -8.99 -6.14
C SER A 19 2.08 -8.73 -7.59
N ASN A 20 3.05 -8.32 -8.41
CA ASN A 20 2.94 -8.28 -9.87
C ASN A 20 1.75 -7.47 -10.41
N GLY A 21 1.35 -6.41 -9.71
CA GLY A 21 0.24 -5.55 -10.08
C GLY A 21 -1.10 -5.97 -9.48
N ASP A 22 -1.16 -7.08 -8.75
CA ASP A 22 -2.38 -7.50 -8.05
C ASP A 22 -2.77 -6.46 -6.98
N VAL A 23 -4.07 -6.16 -6.95
CA VAL A 23 -4.68 -5.21 -6.02
C VAL A 23 -6.02 -5.78 -5.54
N PRO A 24 -6.23 -5.96 -4.22
CA PRO A 24 -7.50 -6.41 -3.68
C PRO A 24 -8.66 -5.43 -3.96
N PRO A 25 -9.92 -5.88 -4.02
CA PRO A 25 -11.08 -5.02 -4.31
C PRO A 25 -11.25 -3.83 -3.36
N ASP A 26 -10.93 -4.02 -2.08
CA ASP A 26 -11.08 -3.02 -1.02
C ASP A 26 -9.85 -2.12 -0.84
N ALA A 27 -8.93 -2.13 -1.82
CA ALA A 27 -7.72 -1.34 -1.76
C ALA A 27 -8.00 0.16 -1.78
N ILE A 28 -7.27 0.89 -0.94
CA ILE A 28 -7.39 2.34 -0.86
C ILE A 28 -6.67 2.98 -2.05
N ILE A 29 -7.45 3.67 -2.88
CA ILE A 29 -6.95 4.53 -3.95
C ILE A 29 -6.47 5.83 -3.31
N PHE A 30 -5.23 6.23 -3.59
CA PHE A 30 -4.67 7.48 -3.05
C PHE A 30 -4.27 8.48 -4.14
N GLY A 31 -4.31 8.07 -5.42
CA GLY A 31 -4.00 8.93 -6.54
C GLY A 31 -4.39 8.31 -7.87
N THR A 32 -4.20 9.10 -8.92
CA THR A 32 -4.47 8.70 -10.29
C THR A 32 -3.36 9.27 -11.19
N THR A 33 -2.91 8.50 -12.19
CA THR A 33 -2.01 9.01 -13.22
C THR A 33 -2.71 10.01 -14.13
N VAL A 34 -1.95 10.69 -14.99
CA VAL A 34 -2.52 11.65 -15.96
C VAL A 34 -3.39 10.95 -17.01
N GLU A 35 -3.14 9.67 -17.27
CA GLU A 35 -3.91 8.79 -18.15
C GLU A 35 -5.15 8.19 -17.47
N GLY A 36 -5.35 8.43 -16.17
CA GLY A 36 -6.52 7.95 -15.43
C GLY A 36 -6.32 6.61 -14.70
N GLU A 37 -5.10 6.06 -14.67
CA GLU A 37 -4.83 4.83 -13.94
C GLU A 37 -4.82 5.07 -12.43
N LYS A 38 -5.52 4.21 -11.67
CA LYS A 38 -5.58 4.29 -10.21
C LYS A 38 -4.27 3.80 -9.58
N LEU A 39 -3.83 4.52 -8.56
CA LEU A 39 -2.65 4.20 -7.75
C LEU A 39 -3.08 3.87 -6.32
N TYR A 40 -2.43 2.86 -5.71
CA TYR A 40 -2.88 2.27 -4.46
C TYR A 40 -1.87 2.29 -3.32
N MET A 41 -2.42 2.35 -2.11
CA MET A 41 -1.76 2.24 -0.82
C MET A 41 -0.78 1.06 -0.72
N GLY A 42 0.52 1.20 -0.93
CA GLY A 42 1.48 0.09 -0.78
C GLY A 42 2.43 0.26 0.41
N ARG A 43 3.04 -0.84 0.85
CA ARG A 43 4.29 -0.81 1.62
C ARG A 43 5.18 -2.01 1.28
N VAL A 44 6.48 -1.84 1.49
CA VAL A 44 7.52 -2.84 1.24
C VAL A 44 8.44 -2.92 2.45
N PHE A 45 8.90 -4.11 2.81
CA PHE A 45 10.00 -4.24 3.77
C PHE A 45 11.34 -4.01 3.06
N HIS A 46 11.97 -2.87 3.32
CA HIS A 46 13.25 -2.48 2.72
C HIS A 46 14.19 -1.93 3.79
N ASP A 47 15.43 -2.41 3.77
CA ASP A 47 16.50 -2.04 4.72
C ASP A 47 16.07 -2.05 6.20
N GLY A 48 15.44 -3.15 6.63
CA GLY A 48 15.02 -3.33 8.02
C GLY A 48 13.74 -2.58 8.43
N THR A 49 13.09 -1.88 7.50
CA THR A 49 11.91 -1.05 7.79
C THR A 49 10.75 -1.34 6.84
N LEU A 50 9.51 -1.24 7.34
CA LEU A 50 8.33 -1.20 6.48
C LEU A 50 8.17 0.22 5.93
N THR A 51 8.45 0.39 4.64
CA THR A 51 8.41 1.68 3.96
C THR A 51 7.14 1.81 3.12
N PRO A 52 6.31 2.84 3.33
CA PRO A 52 5.13 3.09 2.52
C PRO A 52 5.51 3.52 1.10
N GLY A 53 4.64 3.20 0.14
CA GLY A 53 4.88 3.43 -1.27
C GLY A 53 3.61 3.48 -2.12
N LYS A 54 3.84 3.61 -3.42
CA LYS A 54 2.82 3.74 -4.47
C LYS A 54 2.76 2.48 -5.30
N ILE A 55 1.65 1.76 -5.27
CA ILE A 55 1.42 0.66 -6.21
C ILE A 55 0.94 1.23 -7.55
N HIS A 56 1.60 0.80 -8.62
CA HIS A 56 1.23 1.11 -9.99
C HIS A 56 0.89 -0.21 -10.71
N PRO A 57 -0.40 -0.57 -10.79
CA PRO A 57 -0.83 -1.90 -11.25
C PRO A 57 -0.29 -2.28 -12.63
N SER A 58 -0.36 -1.37 -13.61
CA SER A 58 0.12 -1.62 -14.98
C SER A 58 1.64 -1.81 -15.07
N HIS A 59 2.40 -1.26 -14.12
CA HIS A 59 3.85 -1.47 -14.02
C HIS A 59 4.18 -2.73 -13.21
N GLY A 60 3.21 -3.32 -12.51
CA GLY A 60 3.38 -4.54 -11.72
C GLY A 60 4.14 -4.35 -10.41
N VAL A 61 4.31 -3.12 -9.92
CA VAL A 61 5.23 -2.81 -8.81
C VAL A 61 4.67 -1.82 -7.80
N CYS A 62 5.22 -1.89 -6.58
CA CYS A 62 5.16 -0.83 -5.58
C CYS A 62 6.47 -0.03 -5.60
N TYR A 63 6.34 1.29 -5.70
CA TYR A 63 7.44 2.23 -5.67
C TYR A 63 7.61 2.82 -4.26
N ILE A 64 8.81 2.78 -3.70
CA ILE A 64 9.14 3.46 -2.44
C ILE A 64 10.24 4.51 -2.64
N PRO A 65 10.18 5.64 -1.91
CA PRO A 65 11.28 6.59 -1.88
C PRO A 65 12.41 6.05 -0.98
N TYR A 66 13.63 5.97 -1.50
CA TYR A 66 14.79 5.54 -0.72
C TYR A 66 16.08 6.17 -1.24
N GLY A 67 16.86 6.81 -0.38
CA GLY A 67 18.15 7.39 -0.75
C GLY A 67 18.10 8.44 -1.86
N GLY A 68 16.98 9.17 -2.00
CA GLY A 68 16.77 10.15 -3.08
C GLY A 68 16.35 9.55 -4.42
N GLN A 69 16.05 8.25 -4.47
CA GLN A 69 15.59 7.53 -5.65
C GLN A 69 14.23 6.88 -5.41
N GLU A 70 13.57 6.47 -6.49
CA GLU A 70 12.36 5.65 -6.44
C GLU A 70 12.76 4.20 -6.75
N LEU A 71 12.64 3.32 -5.76
CA LEU A 71 12.91 1.89 -5.93
C LEU A 71 11.62 1.14 -6.24
N SER A 72 11.68 0.11 -7.08
CA SER A 72 10.52 -0.69 -7.48
C SER A 72 10.59 -2.11 -6.95
N PHE A 73 9.45 -2.63 -6.48
CA PHE A 73 9.33 -3.97 -5.91
C PHE A 73 8.08 -4.65 -6.45
N SER A 74 8.21 -5.88 -6.93
CA SER A 74 7.10 -6.70 -7.41
C SER A 74 6.31 -7.37 -6.30
N GLU A 75 6.88 -7.47 -5.08
CA GLU A 75 6.23 -8.01 -3.89
C GLU A 75 5.99 -6.88 -2.88
N TYR A 76 4.77 -6.77 -2.38
CA TYR A 76 4.35 -5.67 -1.51
C TYR A 76 3.11 -6.05 -0.69
N GLU A 77 2.75 -5.19 0.27
CA GLU A 77 1.45 -5.25 0.93
C GLU A 77 0.59 -4.08 0.48
N VAL A 78 -0.70 -4.33 0.27
CA VAL A 78 -1.72 -3.33 -0.10
C VAL A 78 -2.55 -2.95 1.11
N LEU A 79 -2.75 -1.65 1.30
CA LEU A 79 -3.65 -1.11 2.31
C LEU A 79 -5.11 -1.25 1.84
N ILE A 80 -5.91 -1.98 2.61
CA ILE A 80 -7.34 -2.17 2.35
C ILE A 80 -8.20 -1.55 3.46
N ASP A 81 -9.43 -1.19 3.13
CA ASP A 81 -10.48 -0.76 4.07
C ASP A 81 -11.65 -1.76 4.06
N TYR A 82 -11.62 -2.75 4.95
CA TYR A 82 -12.66 -3.77 5.02
C TYR A 82 -13.92 -3.23 5.68
N LYS A 83 -15.01 -3.21 4.90
CA LYS A 83 -16.36 -2.97 5.41
C LYS A 83 -17.03 -4.31 5.69
N PRO A 84 -17.26 -4.68 6.96
CA PRO A 84 -18.08 -5.85 7.27
C PRO A 84 -19.49 -5.63 6.70
N MET A 85 -20.01 -6.65 6.02
CA MET A 85 -21.38 -6.66 5.48
C MET A 85 -22.44 -6.61 6.59
#